data_AF-A0A969MQQ6-F1
#
_entry.id   AF-A0A969MQQ6-F1
#
_cell.length_a   1.000
_cell.length_b   1.000
_cell.length_c   1.000
_cell.angle_alpha   90.00
_cell.angle_beta   90.00
_cell.angle_gamma   90.00
#
_symmetry.space_group_name_H-M   'P 1'
#
loop_
_entity.id
_entity.type
_entity.pdbx_description
1 polymer ?
#
loop_
_entity_poly.entity_id
_entity_poly.type
_entity_poly.pdbx_seq_one_letter_code
_entity_poly.pdbx_strand_id
1 'polypeptide(L)'
;MTPVDVRTFRAIISIANRYAMQQKVIVEGQKFFLPHKCGMIYVKRDENQSPFVKQLDRKLTKQYDQIIFHLNKHSNYYRYRFKWKRGSKKMKLRCSYSYRFIAAKENKRKLVDAIRNKNIRYL
;
A
#
# COMPACT_ATOMS: atom_id res chain seq x y z
N MET A 1 22.72 21.06 -21.02
CA MET A 1 21.36 20.51 -20.83
C MET A 1 20.40 21.68 -20.72
N THR A 2 19.45 21.81 -21.65
CA THR A 2 18.41 22.83 -21.53
C THR A 2 17.47 22.47 -20.36
N PRO A 3 17.13 23.41 -19.49
CA PRO A 3 16.21 23.15 -18.39
C PRO A 3 14.82 22.82 -18.94
N VAL A 4 14.22 21.74 -18.44
CA VAL A 4 12.86 21.32 -18.82
C VAL A 4 11.84 22.21 -18.11
N ASP A 5 10.79 22.64 -18.83
CA ASP A 5 9.70 23.40 -18.23
C ASP A 5 9.04 22.63 -17.08
N VAL A 6 8.62 23.37 -16.05
CA VAL A 6 8.04 22.83 -14.82
C VAL A 6 6.77 22.02 -15.10
N ARG A 7 5.94 22.43 -16.08
CA ARG A 7 4.71 21.70 -16.43
C ARG A 7 5.05 20.34 -17.02
N THR A 8 5.97 20.32 -17.97
CA THR A 8 6.45 19.09 -18.62
C THR A 8 7.08 18.16 -17.59
N PHE A 9 7.92 18.67 -16.71
CA PHE A 9 8.55 17.89 -15.64
C PHE A 9 7.52 17.25 -14.69
N ARG A 10 6.52 18.03 -14.25
CA ARG A 10 5.42 17.52 -13.39
C ARG A 10 4.61 16.44 -14.09
N ALA A 11 4.33 16.61 -15.38
CA ALA A 11 3.59 15.63 -16.17
C ALA A 11 4.37 14.31 -16.25
N ILE A 12 5.67 14.36 -16.54
CA ILE A 12 6.55 13.18 -16.60
C ILE A 12 6.56 12.45 -15.26
N ILE A 13 6.76 13.16 -14.15
CA ILE A 13 6.75 12.56 -12.80
C ILE A 13 5.41 11.91 -12.49
N SER A 14 4.30 12.58 -12.81
CA SER A 14 2.95 12.06 -12.57
C SER A 14 2.72 10.74 -13.33
N ILE A 15 3.10 10.70 -14.60
CA ILE A 15 3.00 9.51 -15.45
C ILE A 15 3.88 8.38 -14.89
N ALA A 16 5.15 8.67 -14.58
CA ALA A 16 6.09 7.69 -14.04
C ALA A 16 5.61 7.10 -12.70
N ASN A 17 5.14 7.95 -11.79
CA ASN A 17 4.60 7.52 -10.49
C ASN A 17 3.33 6.69 -10.65
N ARG A 18 2.46 7.06 -11.59
CA ARG A 18 1.23 6.30 -11.89
C ARG A 18 1.59 4.92 -12.41
N TYR A 19 2.51 4.83 -13.38
CA TYR A 19 2.97 3.56 -13.92
C TYR A 19 3.61 2.67 -12.85
N ALA A 20 4.56 3.20 -12.09
CA ALA A 20 5.23 2.48 -11.01
C ALA A 20 4.25 1.93 -9.96
N MET A 21 3.31 2.75 -9.51
CA MET A 21 2.38 2.33 -8.46
C MET A 21 1.28 1.41 -8.99
N GLN A 22 0.66 1.75 -10.11
CA GLN A 22 -0.54 1.05 -10.57
C GLN A 22 -0.17 -0.23 -11.30
N GLN A 23 0.77 -0.18 -12.24
CA GLN A 23 1.14 -1.36 -13.01
C GLN A 23 2.05 -2.27 -12.18
N LYS A 24 3.19 -1.76 -11.70
CA LYS A 24 4.17 -2.63 -11.02
C LYS A 24 3.73 -3.07 -9.62
N VAL A 25 3.31 -2.14 -8.77
CA VAL A 25 3.01 -2.47 -7.36
C VAL A 25 1.62 -3.08 -7.18
N ILE A 26 0.59 -2.53 -7.81
CA ILE A 26 -0.80 -2.98 -7.61
C ILE A 26 -1.15 -4.14 -8.53
N VAL A 27 -1.00 -3.99 -9.85
CA VAL A 27 -1.45 -5.00 -10.83
C VAL A 27 -0.48 -6.18 -10.90
N GLU A 28 0.83 -5.96 -10.89
CA GLU A 28 1.79 -7.06 -10.93
C GLU A 28 2.15 -7.57 -9.52
N GLY A 29 1.80 -6.84 -8.46
CA GLY A 29 2.11 -7.21 -7.07
C GLY A 29 3.60 -7.15 -6.71
N GLN A 30 4.42 -6.48 -7.54
CA GLN A 30 5.87 -6.47 -7.40
C GLN A 30 6.38 -5.43 -6.40
N LYS A 31 7.64 -5.62 -5.98
CA LYS A 31 8.40 -4.63 -5.21
C LYS A 31 8.95 -3.59 -6.17
N PHE A 32 8.55 -2.34 -6.00
CA PHE A 32 9.12 -1.23 -6.77
C PHE A 32 10.29 -0.61 -6.01
N PHE A 33 11.49 -0.63 -6.61
CA PHE A 33 12.69 -0.04 -6.02
C PHE A 33 12.72 1.46 -6.28
N LEU A 34 12.87 2.23 -5.20
CA LEU A 34 12.99 3.67 -5.28
C LEU A 34 14.42 4.09 -5.65
N PRO A 35 14.58 5.16 -6.45
CA PRO A 35 15.88 5.72 -6.79
C PRO A 35 16.73 6.10 -5.57
N HIS A 36 18.03 6.30 -5.79
CA HIS A 36 18.98 6.79 -4.78
C HIS A 36 19.01 5.98 -3.48
N LYS A 37 18.80 4.66 -3.58
CA LYS A 37 18.78 3.75 -2.42
C LYS A 37 17.73 4.15 -1.38
N CYS A 38 16.61 4.74 -1.83
CA CYS A 38 15.49 5.07 -0.94
C CYS A 38 14.71 3.84 -0.46
N GLY A 39 15.03 2.65 -0.96
CA GLY A 39 14.43 1.39 -0.56
C GLY A 39 13.42 0.89 -1.58
N MET A 40 12.33 0.28 -1.11
CA MET A 40 11.32 -0.33 -1.99
C MET A 40 9.91 -0.14 -1.43
N ILE A 41 8.94 0.03 -2.33
CA ILE A 41 7.51 0.08 -2.03
C ILE A 41 6.87 -1.21 -2.53
N TYR A 42 6.00 -1.81 -1.72
CA TYR A 42 5.25 -3.01 -2.07
C TYR A 42 3.93 -3.05 -1.30
N VAL A 43 3.01 -3.89 -1.75
CA VAL A 43 1.82 -4.25 -0.96
C VAL A 43 2.19 -5.43 -0.08
N LYS A 44 2.05 -5.25 1.23
CA LYS A 44 2.16 -6.32 2.21
C LYS A 44 0.77 -6.90 2.48
N ARG A 45 0.66 -8.22 2.43
CA ARG A 45 -0.44 -9.01 2.98
C ARG A 45 -0.06 -9.37 4.42
N ASP A 46 -0.80 -8.81 5.37
CA ASP A 46 -0.74 -9.28 6.75
C ASP A 46 -1.82 -10.33 6.96
N GLU A 47 -1.41 -11.48 7.47
CA GLU A 47 -2.32 -12.43 8.09
C GLU A 47 -2.99 -11.75 9.27
N ASN A 48 -4.26 -12.08 9.53
CA ASN A 48 -4.91 -11.59 10.72
C ASN A 48 -4.11 -12.05 11.93
N GLN A 49 -3.35 -11.11 12.50
CA GLN A 49 -2.78 -11.26 13.82
C GLN A 49 -3.90 -11.61 14.79
N SER A 50 -3.54 -12.38 15.81
CA SER A 50 -4.33 -12.93 16.92
C SER A 50 -5.70 -12.26 17.16
N PRO A 51 -6.76 -13.00 17.52
CA PRO A 51 -8.10 -12.46 17.80
C PRO A 51 -8.14 -11.18 18.66
N PHE A 52 -7.15 -10.95 19.54
CA PHE A 52 -7.00 -9.72 20.33
C PHE A 52 -6.76 -8.42 19.53
N VAL A 53 -6.42 -8.50 18.23
CA VAL A 53 -6.18 -7.33 17.35
C VAL A 53 -7.37 -7.06 16.41
N LYS A 54 -8.41 -7.90 16.46
CA LYS A 54 -9.60 -7.75 15.60
C LYS A 54 -10.51 -6.65 16.14
N GLN A 55 -11.03 -5.84 15.24
CA GLN A 55 -11.96 -4.77 15.61
C GLN A 55 -13.34 -5.36 15.86
N LEU A 56 -13.93 -5.04 17.03
CA LEU A 56 -15.26 -5.51 17.43
C LEU A 56 -16.34 -4.89 16.54
N ASP A 57 -17.24 -5.72 16.01
CA ASP A 57 -18.44 -5.26 15.34
C ASP A 57 -19.52 -4.98 16.38
N ARG A 58 -19.58 -3.74 16.85
CA ARG A 58 -20.53 -3.31 17.90
C ARG A 58 -22.00 -3.51 17.50
N LYS A 59 -22.32 -3.42 16.21
CA LYS A 59 -23.69 -3.54 15.71
C LYS A 59 -24.17 -4.99 15.79
N LEU A 60 -23.38 -5.91 15.22
CA LEU A 60 -23.69 -7.34 15.29
C LEU A 60 -23.61 -7.85 16.73
N THR A 61 -22.61 -7.41 17.49
CA THR A 61 -22.46 -7.82 18.90
C THR A 61 -23.71 -7.48 19.73
N LYS A 62 -24.27 -6.27 19.56
CA LYS A 62 -25.49 -5.87 20.26
C LYS A 62 -26.74 -6.64 19.79
N GLN A 63 -26.77 -7.06 18.52
CA GLN A 63 -27.92 -7.78 17.96
C GLN A 63 -27.97 -9.24 18.40
N TYR A 64 -26.81 -9.90 18.52
CA TYR A 64 -26.71 -11.34 18.79
C TYR A 64 -26.25 -11.66 20.22
N ASP A 65 -25.97 -10.65 21.04
CA ASP A 65 -25.43 -10.76 22.40
C ASP A 65 -24.17 -11.66 22.49
N GLN A 66 -23.39 -11.64 21.41
CA GLN A 66 -22.18 -12.45 21.25
C GLN A 66 -21.05 -11.56 20.72
N ILE A 67 -19.82 -11.78 21.18
CA ILE A 67 -18.66 -10.99 20.73
C ILE A 67 -18.36 -11.32 19.26
N ILE A 68 -18.80 -10.45 18.35
CA ILE A 68 -18.61 -10.62 16.90
C ILE A 68 -17.57 -9.61 16.41
N PHE A 69 -16.53 -10.10 15.74
CA PHE A 69 -15.49 -9.26 15.16
C PHE A 69 -15.79 -8.93 13.70
N HIS A 70 -15.29 -7.79 13.21
CA HIS A 70 -15.31 -7.48 11.79
C HIS A 70 -14.48 -8.49 11.00
N LEU A 71 -15.17 -9.31 10.20
CA LEU A 71 -14.56 -10.28 9.31
C LEU A 71 -14.38 -9.69 7.91
N ASN A 72 -13.12 -9.61 7.46
CA ASN A 72 -12.78 -9.20 6.10
C ASN A 72 -13.06 -10.33 5.08
N LYS A 73 -14.34 -10.72 4.91
CA LYS A 73 -14.73 -11.81 3.99
C LYS A 73 -14.31 -11.55 2.54
N HIS A 74 -14.40 -10.30 2.09
CA HIS A 74 -14.06 -9.87 0.73
C HIS A 74 -12.57 -9.96 0.39
N SER A 75 -11.70 -10.15 1.37
CA SER A 75 -10.25 -10.25 1.19
C SER A 75 -9.67 -11.53 1.80
N ASN A 76 -10.49 -12.59 1.88
CA ASN A 76 -10.16 -13.89 2.49
C ASN A 76 -9.56 -13.75 3.90
N TYR A 77 -10.10 -12.84 4.70
CA TYR A 77 -9.62 -12.53 6.06
C TYR A 77 -8.20 -11.97 6.13
N TYR A 78 -7.61 -11.51 5.04
CA TYR A 78 -6.31 -10.82 5.05
C TYR A 78 -6.46 -9.31 5.09
N ARG A 79 -5.49 -8.61 5.69
CA ARG A 79 -5.33 -7.15 5.58
C ARG A 79 -4.20 -6.85 4.62
N TYR A 80 -4.41 -5.88 3.73
CA TYR A 80 -3.41 -5.45 2.76
C TYR A 80 -3.03 -3.99 3.04
N ARG A 81 -1.72 -3.69 3.05
CA ARG A 81 -1.21 -2.32 3.24
C ARG A 81 -0.01 -2.05 2.36
N PHE A 82 0.08 -0.83 1.85
CA PHE A 82 1.33 -0.36 1.24
C PHE A 82 2.40 -0.24 2.32
N LYS A 83 3.55 -0.83 2.06
CA LYS A 83 4.71 -0.77 2.94
C LYS A 83 5.90 -0.24 2.18
N TRP A 84 6.57 0.74 2.78
CA TRP A 84 7.87 1.22 2.33
C TRP A 84 8.94 0.58 3.21
N LYS A 85 9.72 -0.33 2.62
CA LYS A 85 10.95 -0.83 3.25
C LYS A 85 12.08 0.11 2.86
N ARG A 86 12.52 0.93 3.82
CA ARG A 86 13.59 1.91 3.64
C ARG A 86 14.88 1.22 3.20
N GLY A 87 15.67 1.92 2.39
CA GLY A 87 17.01 1.47 2.02
C GLY A 87 17.96 1.45 3.22
N SER A 88 19.10 0.78 3.08
CA SER A 88 20.09 0.58 4.15
C SER A 88 20.67 1.88 4.71
N LYS A 89 21.59 1.77 5.69
CA LYS A 89 22.32 2.89 6.34
C LYS A 89 22.91 3.96 5.38
N LYS A 90 23.04 3.66 4.08
CA LYS A 90 23.55 4.57 3.03
C LYS A 90 22.48 5.43 2.35
N MET A 91 21.25 5.50 2.88
CA MET A 91 20.20 6.36 2.30
C MET A 91 20.58 7.83 2.46
N LYS A 92 20.58 8.59 1.34
CA LYS A 92 21.01 10.00 1.32
C LYS A 92 19.97 10.99 1.88
N LEU A 93 18.79 10.51 2.24
CA LEU A 93 17.74 11.33 2.86
C LEU A 93 18.07 11.59 4.33
N ARG A 94 18.41 12.84 4.66
CA ARG A 94 18.54 13.32 6.04
C ARG A 94 17.20 13.14 6.78
N CYS A 95 17.25 12.70 8.03
CA CYS A 95 16.06 12.44 8.86
C CYS A 95 15.06 11.46 8.22
N SER A 96 15.57 10.45 7.54
CA SER A 96 14.81 9.37 6.91
C SER A 96 13.69 8.75 7.76
N TYR A 97 13.90 8.69 9.08
CA TYR A 97 12.96 8.13 10.04
C TYR A 97 11.69 8.96 10.20
N SER A 98 11.76 10.27 9.95
CA SER A 98 10.63 11.20 10.08
C SER A 98 9.62 11.07 8.93
N TYR A 99 10.03 10.48 7.80
CA TYR A 99 9.18 10.35 6.63
C TYR A 99 8.44 9.01 6.58
N ARG A 100 7.21 9.04 6.06
CA ARG A 100 6.36 7.86 5.80
C ARG A 100 5.77 7.95 4.40
N PHE A 101 5.66 6.80 3.74
CA PHE A 101 4.93 6.69 2.49
C PHE A 101 3.42 6.63 2.73
N ILE A 102 2.67 7.49 2.03
CA ILE A 102 1.21 7.49 2.03
C ILE A 102 0.76 7.39 0.57
N ALA A 103 0.07 6.30 0.24
CA ALA A 103 -0.49 6.14 -1.10
C ALA A 103 -1.66 7.12 -1.32
N ALA A 104 -1.75 7.67 -2.53
CA ALA A 104 -2.89 8.47 -2.97
C ALA A 104 -4.20 7.67 -2.91
N LYS A 105 -5.32 8.39 -2.76
CA LYS A 105 -6.67 7.79 -2.64
C LYS A 105 -7.01 6.90 -3.84
N GLU A 106 -6.64 7.33 -5.05
CA GLU A 106 -6.85 6.56 -6.28
C GLU A 106 -6.16 5.19 -6.22
N ASN A 107 -4.89 5.15 -5.81
CA ASN A 107 -4.13 3.91 -5.70
C ASN A 107 -4.69 2.97 -4.62
N LYS A 108 -5.23 3.53 -3.52
CA LYS A 108 -5.93 2.72 -2.51
C LYS A 108 -7.19 2.07 -3.07
N ARG A 109 -7.97 2.79 -3.89
CA ARG A 109 -9.18 2.25 -4.56
C ARG A 109 -8.81 1.13 -5.53
N LYS A 110 -7.84 1.37 -6.40
CA LYS A 110 -7.34 0.35 -7.35
C LYS A 110 -6.84 -0.92 -6.64
N LEU A 111 -6.18 -0.77 -5.49
CA LEU A 111 -5.79 -1.94 -4.68
C LEU A 111 -7.00 -2.71 -4.16
N VAL A 112 -8.05 -2.03 -3.69
CA VAL A 112 -9.29 -2.69 -3.25
C VAL A 112 -9.93 -3.46 -4.40
N ASP A 113 -9.98 -2.88 -5.60
CA ASP A 113 -10.53 -3.54 -6.79
C ASP A 113 -9.71 -4.77 -7.17
N ALA A 114 -8.37 -4.65 -7.16
CA ALA A 114 -7.47 -5.77 -7.43
C ALA A 114 -7.62 -6.93 -6.40
N ILE A 115 -7.81 -6.60 -5.12
CA ILE A 115 -8.04 -7.59 -4.05
C ILE A 115 -9.39 -8.28 -4.23
N ARG A 116 -10.46 -7.53 -4.54
CA ARG A 116 -11.81 -8.08 -4.75
C ARG A 116 -11.85 -9.06 -5.91
N ASN A 117 -11.14 -8.75 -6.99
CA ASN A 117 -11.04 -9.61 -8.17
C ASN A 117 -10.11 -10.82 -7.94
N LYS A 118 -9.44 -10.93 -6.78
CA LYS A 118 -8.55 -12.03 -6.37
C LYS A 118 -7.45 -12.37 -7.40
N ASN A 119 -7.08 -11.43 -8.25
CA ASN A 119 -6.19 -11.72 -9.38
C ASN A 119 -4.72 -11.93 -8.98
N ILE A 120 -4.31 -11.48 -7.80
CA ILE A 120 -2.88 -11.31 -7.46
C ILE A 120 -2.58 -11.75 -6.03
N ARG A 121 -1.49 -12.52 -5.88
CA ARG A 121 -0.95 -12.90 -4.57
C ARG A 121 0.13 -11.90 -4.13
N TYR A 122 -0.26 -10.97 -3.27
CA TYR A 122 0.67 -10.01 -2.66
C TYR A 122 1.56 -10.64 -1.58
N LEU A 123 2.67 -9.96 -1.27
CA LEU A 123 3.79 -10.40 -0.42
C LEU A 123 3.52 -10.38 1.08
#